data_AF-A0AAJ7SKA8-F1
#
_entry.id   AF-A0AAJ7SKA8-F1
#
_cell.length_a   1.000
_cell.length_b   1.000
_cell.length_c   1.000
_cell.angle_alpha   90.00
_cell.angle_beta   90.00
_cell.angle_gamma   90.00
#
_symmetry.space_group_name_H-M   'P 1'
#
loop_
_entity.id
_entity.type
_entity.pdbx_description
1 polymer ?
#
loop_
_entity_poly.entity_id
_entity_poly.type
_entity_poly.pdbx_seq_one_letter_code
_entity_poly.pdbx_strand_id
1 'polypeptide(L)'
;METQNVDRHRLISLLHCLHELHDRKSLSDATRSMTEIDLSLTRLSLPDCSAISWILLQREEPVETLNLFGCGIGTEEMKRLQPGLHRCKELLLSHNEIGDSGLRLLADGMLGREGSLETLALYQCSLTDKSGSSLSVILKANTGLKILELSGNKIRDSGLRLLADGMLGREGSLETLE
;
A
#
# COMPACT_ATOMS: atom_id res chain seq x y z
N MET A 1 5.63 -3.50 23.97
CA MET A 1 5.64 -2.33 23.06
C MET A 1 7.05 -1.88 22.72
N GLU A 2 7.95 -1.67 23.70
CA GLU A 2 9.31 -1.19 23.41
C GLU A 2 10.15 -2.13 22.54
N THR A 3 10.08 -3.44 22.74
CA THR A 3 10.84 -4.43 21.95
C THR A 3 10.45 -4.44 20.47
N GLN A 4 9.15 -4.48 20.16
CA GLN A 4 8.65 -4.42 18.78
C GLN A 4 9.03 -3.09 18.09
N ASN A 5 9.05 -1.97 18.81
CA ASN A 5 9.45 -0.69 18.23
C ASN A 5 10.96 -0.65 17.89
N VAL A 6 11.80 -1.22 18.76
CA VAL A 6 13.24 -1.38 18.49
C VAL A 6 13.49 -2.24 17.25
N ASP A 7 12.69 -3.29 17.05
CA ASP A 7 12.81 -4.16 15.88
C ASP A 7 12.41 -3.43 14.58
N ARG A 8 11.39 -2.56 14.60
CA ARG A 8 11.00 -1.73 13.44
C ARG A 8 12.05 -0.69 13.05
N HIS A 9 12.67 -0.03 14.03
CA HIS A 9 13.76 0.92 13.74
C HIS A 9 15.01 0.24 13.16
N ARG A 10 15.33 -0.97 13.65
CA ARG A 10 16.39 -1.80 13.05
C ARG A 10 16.04 -2.20 11.62
N LEU A 11 14.77 -2.53 11.37
CA LEU A 11 14.30 -2.83 10.03
C LEU A 11 14.48 -1.62 9.11
N ILE A 12 14.01 -0.41 9.46
CA ILE A 12 14.22 0.80 8.65
C ILE A 12 15.71 1.03 8.37
N SER A 13 16.55 0.88 9.39
CA SER A 13 18.01 1.03 9.24
C SER A 13 18.58 0.02 8.25
N LEU A 14 18.15 -1.24 8.32
CA LEU A 14 18.52 -2.28 7.35
C LEU A 14 18.05 -1.92 5.94
N LEU A 15 16.80 -1.47 5.79
CA LEU A 15 16.25 -1.06 4.48
C LEU A 15 17.08 0.08 3.88
N HIS A 16 17.51 1.05 4.69
CA HIS A 16 18.37 2.14 4.24
C HIS A 16 19.76 1.66 3.83
N CYS A 17 20.42 0.82 4.64
CA CYS A 17 21.71 0.24 4.26
C CYS A 17 21.62 -0.50 2.93
N LEU A 18 20.56 -1.29 2.73
CA LEU A 18 20.34 -2.02 1.49
C LEU A 18 20.07 -1.10 0.30
N HIS A 19 19.32 -0.02 0.52
CA HIS A 19 19.07 1.00 -0.50
C HIS A 19 20.37 1.68 -0.94
N GLU A 20 21.25 2.04 0.01
CA GLU A 20 22.53 2.70 -0.27
C GLU A 20 23.56 1.79 -0.95
N LEU A 21 23.58 0.49 -0.60
CA LEU A 21 24.52 -0.46 -1.18
C LEU A 21 24.27 -0.71 -2.67
N HIS A 22 23.03 -0.53 -3.14
CA HIS A 22 22.59 -0.82 -4.50
C HIS A 22 22.98 -2.22 -5.03
N ASP A 23 23.31 -3.16 -4.13
CA ASP A 23 23.68 -4.53 -4.48
C ASP A 23 22.44 -5.44 -4.38
N ARG A 24 21.92 -5.81 -5.54
CA ARG A 24 20.75 -6.70 -5.67
C ARG A 24 20.97 -8.07 -5.04
N LYS A 25 22.19 -8.58 -5.04
CA LYS A 25 22.45 -9.92 -4.51
C LYS A 25 22.35 -9.91 -2.99
N SER A 26 23.03 -8.97 -2.33
CA SER A 26 22.92 -8.77 -0.88
C SER A 26 21.49 -8.48 -0.45
N LEU A 27 20.71 -7.71 -1.24
CA LEU A 27 19.30 -7.48 -0.98
C LEU A 27 18.47 -8.75 -1.08
N SER A 28 18.62 -9.51 -2.17
CA SER A 28 17.89 -10.77 -2.36
C SER A 28 18.17 -11.70 -1.19
N ASP A 29 19.45 -11.91 -0.85
CA ASP A 29 19.85 -12.80 0.25
C ASP A 29 19.32 -12.31 1.62
N ALA A 30 19.36 -11.00 1.90
CA ALA A 30 18.91 -10.43 3.18
C ALA A 30 17.38 -10.40 3.33
N THR A 31 16.63 -10.30 2.23
CA THR A 31 15.16 -10.13 2.26
C THR A 31 14.39 -11.34 1.75
N ARG A 32 15.09 -12.40 1.31
CA ARG A 32 14.48 -13.61 0.70
C ARG A 32 13.40 -14.25 1.55
N SER A 33 13.61 -14.31 2.86
CA SER A 33 12.68 -14.92 3.81
C SER A 33 11.65 -13.94 4.37
N MET A 34 11.77 -12.64 4.05
CA MET A 34 10.84 -11.63 4.54
C MET A 34 9.55 -11.69 3.72
N THR A 35 8.54 -12.38 4.23
CA THR A 35 7.18 -12.38 3.65
C THR A 35 6.38 -11.16 4.09
N GLU A 36 6.69 -10.60 5.26
CA GLU A 36 6.03 -9.44 5.83
C GLU A 36 7.04 -8.31 6.09
N ILE A 37 6.63 -7.08 5.80
CA ILE A 37 7.32 -5.86 6.20
C ILE A 37 6.36 -5.10 7.12
N ASP A 38 6.53 -5.25 8.43
CA ASP A 38 5.77 -4.51 9.44
C ASP A 38 6.52 -3.27 9.91
N LEU A 39 5.99 -2.09 9.57
CA LEU A 39 6.46 -0.80 10.04
C LEU A 39 5.38 -0.04 10.82
N SER A 40 4.29 -0.72 11.17
CA SER A 40 3.13 -0.11 11.83
C SER A 40 3.52 0.74 13.05
N LEU A 41 2.80 1.85 13.22
CA LEU A 41 2.99 2.83 14.27
C LEU A 41 4.39 3.48 14.29
N THR A 42 5.14 3.39 13.18
CA THR A 42 6.41 4.08 13.00
C THR A 42 6.23 5.22 12.02
N ARG A 43 6.50 6.47 12.46
CA ARG A 43 6.45 7.65 11.59
C ARG A 43 7.51 7.49 10.49
N LEU A 44 7.08 7.39 9.24
CA LEU A 44 7.98 7.27 8.09
C LEU A 44 8.33 8.63 7.51
N SER A 45 9.60 8.80 7.18
CA SER A 45 10.11 9.94 6.41
C SER A 45 10.00 9.69 4.90
N LEU A 46 10.17 10.74 4.09
CA LEU A 46 10.19 10.59 2.62
C LEU A 46 11.35 9.69 2.13
N PRO A 47 12.56 9.77 2.71
CA PRO A 47 13.61 8.77 2.47
C PRO A 47 13.17 7.34 2.79
N ASP A 48 12.54 7.09 3.94
CA ASP A 48 12.09 5.75 4.33
C ASP A 48 11.12 5.19 3.27
N CYS A 49 10.17 6.00 2.85
CA CYS A 49 9.21 5.66 1.79
C CYS A 49 9.91 5.31 0.47
N SER A 50 10.98 6.03 0.13
CA SER A 50 11.77 5.79 -1.08
C SER A 50 12.56 4.48 -0.99
N ALA A 51 13.16 4.20 0.17
CA ALA A 51 13.87 2.95 0.41
C ALA A 51 12.93 1.74 0.35
N ILE A 52 11.75 1.82 0.99
CA ILE A 52 10.72 0.77 0.92
C ILE A 52 10.32 0.51 -0.53
N SER A 53 9.96 1.55 -1.27
CA SER A 53 9.58 1.46 -2.69
C SER A 53 10.66 0.80 -3.54
N TRP A 54 11.92 1.21 -3.34
CA TRP A 54 13.05 0.63 -4.06
C TRP A 54 13.22 -0.87 -3.75
N ILE A 55 13.12 -1.27 -2.49
CA ILE A 55 13.25 -2.67 -2.06
C ILE A 55 12.15 -3.52 -2.68
N LEU A 56 10.89 -3.08 -2.60
CA LEU A 56 9.75 -3.77 -3.23
C LEU A 56 9.99 -4.01 -4.72
N LEU A 57 10.54 -3.02 -5.44
CA LEU A 57 10.86 -3.11 -6.86
C LEU A 57 12.00 -4.07 -7.19
N GLN A 58 12.95 -4.29 -6.28
CA GLN A 58 14.11 -5.14 -6.52
C GLN A 58 13.86 -6.61 -6.17
N ARG A 59 12.77 -6.93 -5.47
CA ARG A 59 12.45 -8.32 -5.12
C ARG A 59 12.04 -9.13 -6.36
N GLU A 60 12.37 -10.41 -6.34
CA GLU A 60 11.88 -11.38 -7.33
C GLU A 60 10.39 -11.65 -7.10
N GLU A 61 10.03 -11.95 -5.84
CA GLU A 61 8.65 -12.24 -5.45
C GLU A 61 7.97 -11.07 -4.73
N PRO A 62 6.66 -10.86 -4.92
CA PRO A 62 5.87 -9.92 -4.13
C PRO A 62 6.04 -10.16 -2.61
N VAL A 63 5.93 -9.09 -1.83
CA VAL A 63 5.76 -9.20 -0.38
C VAL A 63 4.34 -9.69 -0.11
N GLU A 64 4.18 -10.60 0.85
CA GLU A 64 2.85 -11.06 1.26
C GLU A 64 2.10 -9.89 1.91
N THR A 65 2.69 -9.29 2.95
CA THR A 65 2.07 -8.19 3.69
C THR A 65 3.02 -7.02 3.87
N LEU A 66 2.57 -5.83 3.44
CA LEU A 66 3.20 -4.56 3.76
C LEU A 66 2.30 -3.80 4.74
N ASN A 67 2.70 -3.76 6.00
CA ASN A 67 1.95 -3.11 7.06
C ASN A 67 2.51 -1.71 7.37
N LEU A 68 1.78 -0.69 6.93
CA LEU A 68 2.07 0.73 7.12
C LEU A 68 1.01 1.42 7.97
N PHE A 69 0.29 0.66 8.81
CA PHE A 69 -0.73 1.17 9.70
C PHE A 69 -0.18 2.32 10.56
N GLY A 70 -0.82 3.49 10.52
CA GLY A 70 -0.43 4.61 11.38
C GLY A 70 1.00 5.13 11.17
N CYS A 71 1.55 5.00 9.97
CA CYS A 71 2.92 5.44 9.64
C CYS A 71 3.06 6.92 9.29
N GLY A 72 1.95 7.68 9.28
CA GLY A 72 1.95 9.09 8.89
C GLY A 72 2.06 9.30 7.38
N ILE A 73 1.50 8.38 6.58
CA ILE A 73 1.52 8.44 5.12
C ILE A 73 0.50 9.48 4.62
N GLY A 74 1.01 10.58 4.07
CA GLY A 74 0.23 11.56 3.33
C GLY A 74 0.41 11.42 1.82
N THR A 75 0.08 12.49 1.09
CA THR A 75 0.22 12.51 -0.38
C THR A 75 1.69 12.43 -0.83
N GLU A 76 2.61 13.11 -0.15
CA GLU A 76 4.03 13.13 -0.53
C GLU A 76 4.74 11.80 -0.24
N GLU A 77 4.42 11.17 0.89
CA GLU A 77 4.89 9.82 1.24
C GLU A 77 4.35 8.80 0.25
N MET A 78 3.05 8.87 -0.07
CA MET A 78 2.42 8.00 -1.07
C MET A 78 3.10 8.13 -2.44
N LYS A 79 3.48 9.34 -2.85
CA LYS A 79 4.23 9.56 -4.10
C LYS A 79 5.57 8.82 -4.13
N ARG A 80 6.24 8.65 -2.98
CA ARG A 80 7.51 7.91 -2.87
C ARG A 80 7.29 6.40 -2.83
N LEU A 81 6.25 5.95 -2.13
CA LEU A 81 5.89 4.53 -1.98
C LEU A 81 5.34 3.93 -3.28
N GLN A 82 4.47 4.68 -3.97
CA GLN A 82 3.65 4.20 -5.08
C GLN A 82 4.37 3.31 -6.10
N PRO A 83 5.60 3.64 -6.57
CA PRO A 83 6.27 2.82 -7.58
C PRO A 83 6.44 1.35 -7.19
N GLY A 84 6.59 1.03 -5.90
CA GLY A 84 6.77 -0.33 -5.40
C GLY A 84 5.50 -1.02 -4.90
N LEU A 85 4.42 -0.28 -4.61
CA LEU A 85 3.24 -0.84 -3.91
C LEU A 85 2.50 -1.94 -4.69
N HIS A 86 2.66 -2.01 -6.01
CA HIS A 86 2.10 -3.08 -6.83
C HIS A 86 2.81 -4.43 -6.64
N ARG A 87 3.87 -4.49 -5.82
CA ARG A 87 4.65 -5.69 -5.49
C ARG A 87 4.27 -6.26 -4.11
N CYS A 88 3.01 -6.08 -3.70
CA CYS A 88 2.48 -6.61 -2.44
C CYS A 88 1.15 -7.35 -2.69
N LYS A 89 0.81 -8.32 -1.84
CA LYS A 89 -0.52 -8.94 -1.84
C LYS A 89 -1.47 -8.29 -0.84
N GLU A 90 -0.97 -7.89 0.32
CA GLU A 90 -1.73 -7.17 1.32
C GLU A 90 -1.06 -5.83 1.60
N LEU A 91 -1.85 -4.76 1.48
CA LEU A 91 -1.42 -3.40 1.73
C LEU A 91 -2.28 -2.79 2.84
N LEU A 92 -1.68 -2.70 4.03
CA LEU A 92 -2.36 -2.18 5.22
C LEU A 92 -1.96 -0.72 5.44
N LEU A 93 -2.88 0.19 5.09
CA LEU A 93 -2.65 1.64 5.07
C LEU A 93 -3.56 2.40 6.04
N SER A 94 -4.35 1.68 6.85
CA SER A 94 -5.28 2.27 7.82
C SER A 94 -4.60 3.27 8.77
N HIS A 95 -5.37 4.24 9.26
CA HIS A 95 -4.93 5.32 10.14
C HIS A 95 -3.81 6.22 9.57
N ASN A 96 -3.86 6.52 8.27
CA ASN A 96 -2.94 7.46 7.61
C ASN A 96 -3.70 8.64 6.98
N GLU A 97 -3.03 9.77 6.78
CA GLU A 97 -3.64 10.98 6.19
C GLU A 97 -3.53 11.00 4.65
N ILE A 98 -3.85 9.86 4.01
CA ILE A 98 -3.64 9.64 2.57
C ILE A 98 -4.48 10.64 1.75
N GLY A 99 -5.76 10.78 2.11
CA GLY A 99 -6.71 11.66 1.43
C GLY A 99 -6.98 11.26 -0.02
N ASP A 100 -7.87 12.01 -0.68
CA ASP A 100 -8.27 11.70 -2.06
C ASP A 100 -7.08 11.78 -3.05
N SER A 101 -6.15 12.72 -2.84
CA SER A 101 -4.97 12.90 -3.69
C SER A 101 -3.97 11.74 -3.56
N GLY A 102 -3.71 11.28 -2.33
CA GLY A 102 -2.84 10.11 -2.11
C GLY A 102 -3.46 8.86 -2.70
N LEU A 103 -4.77 8.65 -2.54
CA LEU A 103 -5.45 7.49 -3.13
C LEU A 103 -5.43 7.53 -4.67
N ARG A 104 -5.54 8.72 -5.26
CA ARG A 104 -5.39 8.89 -6.71
C ARG A 104 -4.01 8.47 -7.19
N LEU A 105 -2.95 8.81 -6.47
CA LEU A 105 -1.59 8.34 -6.79
C LEU A 105 -1.49 6.82 -6.71
N LEU A 106 -2.06 6.21 -5.66
CA LEU A 106 -2.11 4.75 -5.56
C LEU A 106 -2.81 4.12 -6.77
N ALA A 107 -3.98 4.66 -7.15
CA ALA A 107 -4.74 4.20 -8.30
C ALA A 107 -3.96 4.30 -9.61
N ASP A 108 -3.35 5.46 -9.89
CA ASP A 108 -2.50 5.68 -11.06
C ASP A 108 -1.33 4.68 -11.10
N GLY A 109 -0.78 4.33 -9.92
CA GLY A 109 0.32 3.39 -9.79
C GLY A 109 0.00 1.94 -10.09
N MET A 110 -1.27 1.55 -9.95
CA MET A 110 -1.76 0.19 -10.19
C MET A 110 -2.18 -0.03 -11.65
N LEU A 111 -2.37 1.04 -12.43
CA LEU A 111 -2.78 0.95 -13.83
C LEU A 111 -1.77 0.18 -14.69
N GLY A 112 -2.28 -0.74 -15.53
CA GLY A 112 -1.47 -1.48 -16.49
C GLY A 112 -0.50 -2.48 -15.86
N ARG A 113 -0.66 -2.80 -14.58
CA ARG A 113 0.11 -3.80 -13.86
C ARG A 113 -0.82 -4.95 -13.50
N GLU A 114 -0.40 -6.18 -13.76
CA GLU A 114 -1.04 -7.36 -13.17
C GLU A 114 -0.71 -7.36 -11.67
N GLY A 115 -1.51 -6.63 -10.91
CA GLY A 115 -1.31 -6.49 -9.47
C GLY A 115 -1.71 -7.77 -8.75
N SER A 116 -0.85 -8.21 -7.84
CA SER A 116 -1.11 -9.34 -6.94
C SER A 116 -1.93 -8.95 -5.71
N LEU A 117 -2.49 -7.73 -5.69
CA LEU A 117 -3.11 -7.18 -4.49
C LEU A 117 -4.45 -7.89 -4.21
N GLU A 118 -4.50 -8.60 -3.10
CA GLU A 118 -5.66 -9.34 -2.60
C GLU A 118 -6.40 -8.55 -1.51
N THR A 119 -5.65 -7.77 -0.71
CA THR A 119 -6.20 -6.97 0.41
C THR A 119 -5.70 -5.54 0.36
N LEU A 120 -6.63 -4.59 0.46
CA LEU A 120 -6.34 -3.16 0.62
C LEU A 120 -7.12 -2.62 1.81
N ALA A 121 -6.40 -2.26 2.89
CA ALA A 121 -7.01 -1.68 4.08
C ALA A 121 -6.75 -0.17 4.16
N LEU A 122 -7.84 0.61 4.14
CA LEU A 122 -7.83 2.08 4.13
C LEU A 122 -8.73 2.65 5.24
N TYR A 123 -8.89 1.94 6.36
CA TYR A 123 -9.71 2.41 7.47
C TYR A 123 -9.19 3.76 8.01
N GLN A 124 -10.07 4.73 8.18
CA GLN A 124 -9.72 6.09 8.65
C GLN A 124 -8.55 6.74 7.86
N CYS A 125 -8.64 6.75 6.53
CA CYS A 125 -7.62 7.33 5.64
C CYS A 125 -7.92 8.75 5.12
N SER A 126 -8.87 9.45 5.76
CA SER A 126 -9.35 10.78 5.35
C SER A 126 -9.92 10.85 3.93
N LEU A 127 -10.51 9.76 3.45
CA LEU A 127 -11.11 9.66 2.11
C LEU A 127 -12.51 10.30 2.09
N THR A 128 -12.87 10.89 0.95
CA THR A 128 -14.20 11.47 0.70
C THR A 128 -14.84 10.86 -0.55
N ASP A 129 -16.03 11.31 -0.93
CA ASP A 129 -16.70 10.87 -2.17
C ASP A 129 -15.83 10.97 -3.44
N LYS A 130 -14.86 11.90 -3.46
CA LYS A 130 -13.93 12.05 -4.60
C LYS A 130 -13.05 10.82 -4.80
N SER A 131 -12.79 10.06 -3.74
CA SER A 131 -12.04 8.80 -3.79
C SER A 131 -12.76 7.70 -4.55
N GLY A 132 -14.07 7.79 -4.76
CA GLY A 132 -14.85 6.77 -5.46
C GLY A 132 -14.32 6.44 -6.87
N SER A 133 -13.92 7.46 -7.64
CA SER A 133 -13.32 7.24 -8.97
C SER A 133 -11.95 6.55 -8.89
N SER A 134 -11.12 6.89 -7.90
CA SER A 134 -9.81 6.24 -7.71
C SER A 134 -9.97 4.78 -7.27
N LEU A 135 -10.94 4.49 -6.40
CA LEU A 135 -11.28 3.12 -6.00
C LEU A 135 -11.81 2.31 -7.19
N SER A 136 -12.64 2.92 -8.04
CA SER A 136 -13.11 2.32 -9.29
C SER A 136 -11.96 1.91 -10.21
N VAL A 137 -10.94 2.78 -10.34
CA VAL A 137 -9.72 2.47 -11.10
C VAL A 137 -8.95 1.31 -10.47
N ILE A 138 -8.75 1.32 -9.14
CA ILE A 138 -8.05 0.23 -8.43
C ILE A 138 -8.75 -1.12 -8.65
N LEU A 139 -10.08 -1.16 -8.53
CA LEU A 139 -10.88 -2.38 -8.70
C LEU A 139 -10.83 -2.94 -10.13
N LYS A 140 -10.78 -2.06 -11.14
CA LYS A 140 -10.65 -2.46 -12.55
C LYS A 140 -9.23 -2.95 -12.87
N ALA A 141 -8.21 -2.33 -12.27
CA ALA A 141 -6.82 -2.70 -12.47
C ALA A 141 -6.42 -3.99 -11.72
N ASN A 142 -7.01 -4.24 -10.55
CA ASN A 142 -6.69 -5.39 -9.69
C ASN A 142 -7.90 -6.32 -9.58
N THR A 143 -8.08 -7.20 -10.56
CA THR A 143 -9.16 -8.20 -10.54
C THR A 143 -9.02 -9.19 -9.39
N GLY A 144 -7.79 -9.42 -8.91
CA GLY A 144 -7.46 -10.26 -7.76
C GLY A 144 -7.81 -9.68 -6.39
N LEU A 145 -8.23 -8.42 -6.29
CA LEU A 145 -8.59 -7.82 -5.00
C LEU A 145 -9.86 -8.47 -4.43
N LYS A 146 -9.73 -9.07 -3.25
CA LYS A 146 -10.81 -9.78 -2.53
C LYS A 146 -11.35 -8.98 -1.36
N ILE A 147 -10.49 -8.22 -0.69
CA ILE A 147 -10.84 -7.46 0.52
C ILE A 147 -10.50 -5.99 0.32
N LEU A 148 -11.50 -5.14 0.53
CA LEU A 148 -11.35 -3.68 0.53
C LEU A 148 -12.01 -3.10 1.77
N GLU A 149 -11.21 -2.52 2.67
CA GLU A 149 -11.69 -1.86 3.89
C GLU A 149 -11.62 -0.35 3.74
N LEU A 150 -12.76 0.33 3.82
CA LEU A 150 -12.98 1.76 3.66
C LEU A 150 -13.71 2.39 4.86
N SER A 151 -14.10 1.59 5.85
CA SER A 151 -14.75 2.06 7.08
C SER A 151 -14.00 3.23 7.74
N GLY A 152 -14.74 4.08 8.47
CA GLY A 152 -14.16 5.26 9.12
C GLY A 152 -13.76 6.41 8.19
N ASN A 153 -14.06 6.32 6.88
CA ASN A 153 -13.93 7.42 5.92
C ASN A 153 -15.26 8.17 5.70
N LYS A 154 -15.22 9.26 4.92
CA LYS A 154 -16.39 10.08 4.57
C LYS A 154 -16.86 9.79 3.13
N ILE A 155 -16.87 8.51 2.75
CA ILE A 155 -17.42 8.03 1.48
C ILE A 155 -18.91 7.75 1.69
N ARG A 156 -19.75 8.56 1.07
CA ARG A 156 -21.22 8.45 1.08
C ARG A 156 -21.71 7.91 -0.26
N ASP A 157 -23.02 7.98 -0.48
CA ASP A 157 -23.68 7.47 -1.68
C ASP A 157 -23.06 7.95 -3.00
N SER A 158 -22.56 9.19 -3.06
CA SER A 158 -21.88 9.71 -4.27
C SER A 158 -20.61 8.95 -4.58
N GLY A 159 -19.74 8.75 -3.58
CA GLY A 159 -18.51 8.00 -3.75
C GLY A 159 -18.78 6.51 -4.00
N LEU A 160 -19.75 5.93 -3.31
CA LEU A 160 -20.14 4.53 -3.50
C LEU A 160 -20.71 4.27 -4.90
N ARG A 161 -21.48 5.21 -5.48
CA ARG A 161 -21.93 5.11 -6.87
C ARG A 161 -20.75 5.04 -7.86
N LEU A 162 -19.72 5.87 -7.67
CA LEU A 162 -18.52 5.84 -8.51
C LEU A 162 -17.72 4.55 -8.33
N LEU A 163 -17.64 4.04 -7.09
CA LEU A 163 -17.00 2.76 -6.79
C LEU A 163 -17.74 1.59 -7.45
N ALA A 164 -19.07 1.62 -7.49
CA ALA A 164 -19.89 0.58 -8.11
C ALA A 164 -19.59 0.40 -9.61
N ASP A 165 -19.26 1.49 -10.32
CA ASP A 165 -18.79 1.40 -11.73
C ASP A 165 -17.49 0.59 -11.87
N GLY A 166 -16.69 0.53 -10.80
CA GLY A 166 -15.50 -0.31 -10.68
C GLY A 166 -15.85 -1.80 -10.56
N MET A 167 -16.90 -2.10 -9.79
CA MET A 167 -17.36 -3.46 -9.55
C MET A 167 -18.09 -4.06 -10.76
N LEU A 168 -18.88 -3.26 -11.48
CA LEU A 168 -19.62 -3.73 -12.67
C LEU A 168 -18.71 -4.15 -13.83
N GLY A 169 -17.46 -3.68 -13.85
CA GLY A 169 -16.50 -3.91 -14.93
C GLY A 169 -15.36 -4.87 -14.61
N ARG A 170 -15.36 -5.56 -13.47
CA ARG A 170 -14.26 -6.46 -13.08
C ARG A 170 -14.60 -7.93 -13.29
N GLU A 171 -13.60 -8.71 -13.70
CA GLU A 171 -13.72 -10.16 -13.95
C GLU A 171 -13.55 -11.02 -12.69
N GLY A 172 -13.15 -10.44 -11.55
CA GLY A 172 -12.99 -11.14 -10.27
C GLY A 172 -14.19 -11.00 -9.32
N SER A 173 -14.13 -11.63 -8.14
CA SER A 173 -15.09 -11.47 -7.04
C SER A 173 -14.47 -10.72 -5.86
N LEU A 174 -15.19 -9.72 -5.33
CA LEU A 174 -14.79 -8.96 -4.15
C LEU A 174 -15.58 -9.60 -3.05
N GLU A 175 -14.88 -10.24 -2.13
CA GLU A 175 -15.49 -11.07 -1.10
C GLU A 175 -16.00 -10.18 0.04
N THR A 176 -15.24 -9.15 0.38
CA THR A 176 -15.52 -8.25 1.49
C THR A 176 -15.33 -6.79 1.09
N LEU A 177 -16.33 -5.97 1.37
CA LEU A 177 -16.29 -4.51 1.32
C LEU A 177 -16.82 -3.97 2.64
N GLU A 178 -15.93 -3.41 3.47
CA GLU A 178 -16.23 -2.95 4.84
C GLU A 178 -15.99 -1.45 5.03
#